data_AF-A0A9D7H3Y9-F1
#
_entry.id   AF-A0A9D7H3Y9-F1
#
_cell.length_a   1.000
_cell.length_b   1.000
_cell.length_c   1.000
_cell.angle_alpha   90.00
_cell.angle_beta   90.00
_cell.angle_gamma   90.00
#
_symmetry.space_group_name_H-M   'P 1'
#
loop_
_entity.id
_entity.type
_entity.pdbx_description
1 polymer ?
#
loop_
_entity_poly.entity_id
_entity_poly.type
_entity_poly.pdbx_seq_one_letter_code
_entity_poly.pdbx_strand_id
1 'polypeptide(L)'
;MELVVEAWKSRIVAAGLVALLGSVPSCKCERDKPYVPYSIDGRDAATAWADAAPLAPETASGPGADGGVALSFVAAPPSARSFVVDGVTLDAPVGQTFVGAALFDFDGDGAKDAAAVLRSDGASQGPIFAVALFRASPNAGAKPAAALVPNVVASSPPLAKCDARAPVAAGADTPVKLALRGKSSLVVEVGASCPNRVPARWLVVVATEAKAPRARFAAGIADPPGAQPLLVDVEAADRDGDGIDDVALRIALDGAVAPFEPAPRVGASLVWLDRSAGLSRDPDEPEASFRAVSGALVARAARGKEAALVPVSVRQLRHLAHAACAEGGSARIVQLAGASLPSCAGSRALEEAGLAEARAQATLGDALRAALAFDRAQRPPAAKSPAKLKEVQSLLEKLAPVRETTSVRLLAAVPDEPPRDVPAFGPLAFEADGHLLIRTRAGVVRADVAQGDESDAGKPPWPSAIGGDGRPVLAAAVHACDGVAIRAVFTKPEGAATEVILPVVPPLGERCVVPRGEPQPVRPLAWGPSGLELIVGGEPLLVTEAGRAGLLAATLDAPGLPGSAKSPDGTALVVPTSVGLLVRGSFGARLLRAKELDGELRHCAVSNDGKRVACLQKKRVVAGVWDL
;
A
#
# COMPACT_ATOMS: atom_id res chain seq x y z
N MET A 1 7.26 8.09 -68.88
CA MET A 1 7.21 6.63 -69.13
C MET A 1 7.28 5.98 -67.76
N GLU A 2 6.12 5.72 -67.15
CA GLU A 2 5.46 4.39 -67.11
C GLU A 2 6.27 3.43 -66.21
N LEU A 3 5.76 2.73 -65.17
CA LEU A 3 4.45 2.33 -64.63
C LEU A 3 4.70 1.97 -63.13
N VAL A 4 3.90 2.36 -62.13
CA VAL A 4 2.68 1.72 -61.55
C VAL A 4 2.89 0.31 -60.94
N VAL A 5 2.22 0.08 -59.78
CA VAL A 5 1.67 -1.18 -59.17
C VAL A 5 2.20 -1.42 -57.75
N GLU A 6 1.44 -1.71 -56.69
CA GLU A 6 0.00 -1.64 -56.35
C GLU A 6 -0.14 -1.83 -54.81
N ALA A 7 -1.25 -1.32 -54.27
CA ALA A 7 -1.68 -1.50 -52.89
C ALA A 7 -2.70 -2.65 -52.77
N TRP A 8 -2.56 -3.50 -51.74
CA TRP A 8 -3.52 -4.56 -51.42
C TRP A 8 -4.70 -4.04 -50.57
N LYS A 9 -5.92 -4.20 -51.09
CA LYS A 9 -7.18 -4.22 -50.34
C LYS A 9 -7.82 -5.59 -50.52
N SER A 10 -8.25 -6.23 -49.43
CA SER A 10 -9.18 -7.35 -49.49
C SER A 10 -10.37 -7.10 -48.56
N ARG A 11 -11.55 -6.96 -49.17
CA ARG A 11 -12.87 -7.14 -48.56
C ARG A 11 -13.51 -8.32 -49.28
N ILE A 12 -13.95 -9.34 -48.53
CA ILE A 12 -14.77 -10.46 -49.01
C ILE A 12 -15.95 -10.56 -48.03
N VAL A 13 -17.13 -10.09 -48.42
CA VAL A 13 -18.31 -10.80 -48.96
C VAL A 13 -19.22 -11.38 -47.87
N ALA A 14 -20.45 -10.90 -47.88
CA ALA A 14 -21.60 -11.42 -47.15
C ALA A 14 -22.19 -12.63 -47.88
N ALA A 15 -22.67 -13.62 -47.12
CA ALA A 15 -23.65 -14.60 -47.58
C ALA A 15 -24.52 -14.99 -46.38
N GLY A 16 -25.83 -14.85 -46.54
CA GLY A 16 -26.81 -15.43 -45.62
C GLY A 16 -27.10 -16.89 -45.94
N LEU A 17 -27.70 -17.60 -44.99
CA LEU A 17 -28.65 -18.67 -45.30
C LEU A 17 -29.57 -18.95 -44.10
N VAL A 18 -30.84 -19.15 -44.42
CA VAL A 18 -31.97 -19.42 -43.53
C VAL A 18 -32.27 -20.92 -43.49
N ALA A 19 -32.65 -21.38 -42.29
CA ALA A 19 -33.47 -22.54 -41.92
C ALA A 19 -32.97 -23.97 -42.19
N LEU A 20 -32.94 -24.75 -41.11
CA LEU A 20 -33.56 -26.08 -41.07
C LEU A 20 -33.94 -26.50 -39.63
N LEU A 21 -35.14 -27.08 -39.54
CA LEU A 21 -35.86 -27.56 -38.37
C LEU A 21 -35.23 -28.82 -37.76
N GLY A 22 -35.36 -28.97 -36.44
CA GLY A 22 -35.08 -30.22 -35.71
C GLY A 22 -35.77 -30.23 -34.34
N SER A 23 -36.90 -30.93 -34.28
CA SER A 23 -37.73 -31.20 -33.10
C SER A 23 -37.14 -32.31 -32.23
N VAL A 24 -37.11 -32.12 -30.90
CA VAL A 24 -36.78 -33.15 -29.89
C VAL A 24 -37.75 -32.99 -28.69
N PRO A 25 -38.26 -34.08 -28.10
CA PRO A 25 -39.45 -34.02 -27.24
C PRO A 25 -39.17 -33.57 -25.80
N SER A 26 -40.24 -33.00 -25.26
CA SER A 26 -40.52 -32.54 -23.90
C SER A 26 -39.93 -33.36 -22.74
N CYS A 27 -39.12 -32.69 -21.92
CA CYS A 27 -39.05 -32.93 -20.48
C CYS A 27 -39.72 -31.75 -19.75
N LYS A 28 -40.76 -32.04 -18.97
CA LYS A 28 -41.34 -31.12 -17.99
C LYS A 28 -40.32 -30.93 -16.86
N CYS A 29 -39.71 -29.76 -16.77
CA CYS A 29 -39.12 -29.26 -15.52
C CYS A 29 -39.90 -28.01 -15.14
N GLU A 30 -40.48 -28.05 -13.95
CA GLU A 30 -41.20 -26.92 -13.36
C GLU A 30 -40.28 -25.73 -13.12
N ARG A 31 -40.93 -24.57 -13.06
CA ARG A 31 -40.35 -23.23 -12.91
C ARG A 31 -39.38 -23.15 -11.74
N ASP A 32 -38.09 -23.03 -12.03
CA ASP A 32 -37.15 -22.28 -11.20
C ASP A 32 -36.48 -21.23 -12.07
N LYS A 33 -36.78 -19.95 -11.80
CA LYS A 33 -36.07 -18.84 -12.40
C LYS A 33 -34.75 -18.69 -11.64
N PRO A 34 -33.59 -18.63 -12.32
CA PRO A 34 -32.34 -18.31 -11.64
C PRO A 34 -32.44 -16.93 -10.98
N TYR A 35 -32.09 -16.87 -9.70
CA TYR A 35 -31.97 -15.64 -8.93
C TYR A 35 -30.91 -14.74 -9.58
N VAL A 36 -31.34 -13.55 -10.01
CA VAL A 36 -30.46 -12.46 -10.43
C VAL A 36 -30.62 -11.37 -9.37
N PRO A 37 -29.61 -11.04 -8.55
CA PRO A 37 -29.74 -9.93 -7.63
C PRO A 37 -29.67 -8.63 -8.42
N TYR A 38 -30.80 -7.96 -8.58
CA TYR A 38 -30.82 -6.52 -8.84
C TYR A 38 -30.61 -5.81 -7.50
N SER A 39 -29.62 -4.92 -7.45
CA SER A 39 -29.50 -3.92 -6.38
C SER A 39 -30.67 -2.94 -6.46
N ILE A 40 -31.50 -2.89 -5.43
CA ILE A 40 -32.48 -1.81 -5.24
C ILE A 40 -31.78 -0.70 -4.46
N ASP A 41 -31.69 0.46 -5.08
CA ASP A 41 -31.44 1.72 -4.39
C ASP A 41 -32.59 1.99 -3.40
N GLY A 42 -32.24 2.17 -2.12
CA GLY A 42 -33.06 2.96 -1.19
C GLY A 42 -33.43 2.31 0.14
N ARG A 43 -32.73 2.77 1.18
CA ARG A 43 -33.26 3.08 2.53
C ARG A 43 -33.98 1.97 3.29
N ASP A 44 -33.23 1.31 4.17
CA ASP A 44 -33.39 1.35 5.65
C ASP A 44 -32.83 0.06 6.27
N ALA A 45 -31.53 0.08 6.53
CA ALA A 45 -30.86 -0.72 7.56
C ALA A 45 -29.68 0.11 8.09
N ALA A 46 -29.99 1.31 8.56
CA ALA A 46 -29.06 2.18 9.28
C ALA A 46 -29.52 2.24 10.74
N THR A 47 -28.95 1.37 11.57
CA THR A 47 -28.88 1.44 13.04
C THR A 47 -27.96 0.28 13.44
N ALA A 48 -26.69 0.46 13.79
CA ALA A 48 -26.27 1.19 14.98
C ALA A 48 -24.83 1.76 14.94
N TRP A 49 -24.26 2.10 13.78
CA TRP A 49 -22.91 2.76 13.70
C TRP A 49 -22.98 4.17 13.13
N ALA A 50 -23.94 4.97 13.59
CA ALA A 50 -24.06 6.37 13.23
C ALA A 50 -24.17 7.24 14.47
N ASP A 51 -23.09 7.30 15.24
CA ASP A 51 -22.74 8.50 15.98
C ASP A 51 -21.37 8.97 15.54
N ALA A 52 -21.36 10.13 14.90
CA ALA A 52 -20.15 10.83 14.52
C ALA A 52 -19.42 11.29 15.80
N ALA A 53 -18.36 10.58 16.17
CA ALA A 53 -17.38 11.02 17.15
C ALA A 53 -16.00 11.22 16.49
N PRO A 54 -15.20 12.18 16.96
CA PRO A 54 -13.96 12.57 16.30
C PRO A 54 -12.93 11.44 16.38
N LEU A 55 -12.08 11.26 15.35
CA LEU A 55 -10.68 10.79 15.47
C LEU A 55 -9.87 11.71 16.41
N ALA A 56 -10.36 11.93 17.63
CA ALA A 56 -9.52 11.98 18.80
C ALA A 56 -8.91 10.57 18.96
N PRO A 57 -7.76 10.42 19.63
CA PRO A 57 -7.29 9.08 19.98
C PRO A 57 -8.42 8.43 20.77
N GLU A 58 -9.08 7.43 20.18
CA GLU A 58 -9.94 6.56 20.95
C GLU A 58 -9.04 6.01 22.05
N THR A 59 -9.30 6.45 23.28
CA THR A 59 -8.87 5.72 24.46
C THR A 59 -9.34 4.30 24.21
N ALA A 60 -8.36 3.43 24.02
CA ALA A 60 -8.54 2.05 23.67
C ALA A 60 -9.77 1.46 24.37
N SER A 61 -10.77 1.07 23.59
CA SER A 61 -11.24 -0.30 23.76
C SER A 61 -9.99 -1.14 23.57
N GLY A 62 -9.38 -1.55 24.68
CA GLY A 62 -8.30 -2.53 24.64
C GLY A 62 -8.76 -3.76 23.86
N PRO A 63 -7.86 -4.71 23.57
CA PRO A 63 -8.29 -6.04 23.15
C PRO A 63 -9.13 -6.64 24.30
N GLY A 64 -10.46 -6.46 24.26
CA GLY A 64 -11.30 -6.78 25.42
C GLY A 64 -12.72 -6.19 25.44
N ALA A 65 -13.18 -5.44 24.44
CA ALA A 65 -14.60 -5.03 24.39
C ALA A 65 -15.53 -6.12 23.84
N ASP A 66 -14.98 -7.15 23.20
CA ASP A 66 -15.72 -8.27 22.65
C ASP A 66 -15.67 -9.42 23.67
N GLY A 67 -16.83 -9.99 24.03
CA GLY A 67 -17.05 -10.94 25.14
C GLY A 67 -16.34 -12.30 25.07
N GLY A 68 -15.12 -12.36 24.54
CA GLY A 68 -14.27 -13.54 24.51
C GLY A 68 -13.41 -13.71 25.76
N VAL A 69 -13.07 -14.96 26.07
CA VAL A 69 -12.27 -15.32 27.25
C VAL A 69 -10.81 -15.53 26.83
N ALA A 70 -9.90 -14.70 27.36
CA ALA A 70 -8.47 -14.95 27.25
C ALA A 70 -8.10 -16.18 28.07
N LEU A 71 -7.42 -17.15 27.47
CA LEU A 71 -7.08 -18.41 28.13
C LEU A 71 -5.70 -18.33 28.78
N SER A 72 -5.59 -18.90 29.98
CA SER A 72 -4.30 -19.04 30.65
C SER A 72 -3.47 -20.11 29.95
N PHE A 73 -2.51 -19.68 29.13
CA PHE A 73 -1.59 -20.57 28.43
C PHE A 73 -0.41 -20.93 29.34
N VAL A 74 -0.18 -22.23 29.53
CA VAL A 74 0.95 -22.75 30.30
C VAL A 74 2.00 -23.26 29.33
N ALA A 75 3.17 -22.62 29.34
CA ALA A 75 4.31 -23.03 28.51
C ALA A 75 4.84 -24.39 28.95
N ALA A 76 5.09 -25.27 27.98
CA ALA A 76 5.68 -26.58 28.24
C ALA A 76 7.20 -26.49 28.40
N PRO A 77 7.82 -27.42 29.15
CA PRO A 77 9.28 -27.56 29.16
C PRO A 77 9.83 -27.77 27.74
N PRO A 78 11.05 -27.28 27.44
CA PRO A 78 11.65 -27.46 26.12
C PRO A 78 11.67 -28.94 25.70
N SER A 79 11.17 -29.22 24.50
CA SER A 79 11.11 -30.57 23.92
C SER A 79 10.26 -31.58 24.71
N ALA A 80 9.33 -31.12 25.55
CA ALA A 80 8.43 -32.00 26.29
C ALA A 80 7.52 -32.81 25.35
N ARG A 81 7.53 -34.14 25.50
CA ARG A 81 6.59 -35.05 24.80
C ARG A 81 5.40 -35.45 25.67
N SER A 82 5.53 -35.28 26.98
CA SER A 82 4.46 -35.40 27.96
C SER A 82 4.52 -34.18 28.86
N PHE A 83 3.36 -33.62 29.18
CA PHE A 83 3.23 -32.34 29.85
C PHE A 83 2.02 -32.35 30.80
N VAL A 84 2.21 -31.94 32.05
CA VAL A 84 1.13 -31.85 33.04
C VAL A 84 0.69 -30.40 33.20
N VAL A 85 -0.60 -30.14 33.01
CA VAL A 85 -1.24 -28.83 33.19
C VAL A 85 -2.40 -28.98 34.16
N ASP A 86 -2.40 -28.23 35.27
CA ASP A 86 -3.38 -28.33 36.36
C ASP A 86 -3.78 -29.77 36.74
N GLY A 87 -2.81 -30.68 36.79
CA GLY A 87 -3.02 -32.09 37.16
C GLY A 87 -3.53 -32.99 36.03
N VAL A 88 -3.72 -32.47 34.82
CA VAL A 88 -4.04 -33.24 33.61
C VAL A 88 -2.75 -33.54 32.84
N THR A 89 -2.47 -34.82 32.61
CA THR A 89 -1.34 -35.25 31.77
C THR A 89 -1.75 -35.28 30.30
N LEU A 90 -0.99 -34.58 29.46
CA LEU A 90 -1.14 -34.54 28.01
C LEU A 90 0.06 -35.23 27.36
N ASP A 91 -0.19 -36.10 26.38
CA ASP A 91 0.85 -36.76 25.59
C ASP A 91 0.81 -36.28 24.14
N ALA A 92 1.96 -35.87 23.62
CA ALA A 92 2.08 -35.38 22.25
C ALA A 92 2.05 -36.57 21.27
N PRO A 93 1.49 -36.40 20.05
CA PRO A 93 1.64 -37.36 18.97
C PRO A 93 3.11 -37.68 18.65
N VAL A 94 3.36 -38.86 18.09
CA VAL A 94 4.70 -39.28 17.68
C VAL A 94 5.32 -38.26 16.71
N GLY A 95 6.55 -37.84 17.00
CA GLY A 95 7.29 -36.85 16.19
C GLY A 95 6.89 -35.40 16.45
N GLN A 96 6.19 -35.12 17.56
CA GLN A 96 5.84 -33.77 17.98
C GLN A 96 6.22 -33.52 19.46
N THR A 97 6.44 -32.26 19.79
CA THR A 97 6.72 -31.77 21.14
C THR A 97 5.76 -30.64 21.52
N PHE A 98 5.41 -30.52 22.79
CA PHE A 98 4.56 -29.43 23.29
C PHE A 98 5.32 -28.10 23.28
N VAL A 99 4.62 -27.06 22.83
CA VAL A 99 4.97 -25.66 23.10
C VAL A 99 4.27 -25.20 24.37
N GLY A 100 3.03 -25.64 24.56
CA GLY A 100 2.23 -25.38 25.77
C GLY A 100 0.76 -25.72 25.54
N ALA A 101 -0.06 -25.52 26.55
CA ALA A 101 -1.49 -25.81 26.49
C ALA A 101 -2.31 -24.89 27.40
N ALA A 102 -3.62 -24.83 27.14
CA ALA A 102 -4.62 -24.22 28.00
C ALA A 102 -5.75 -25.21 28.28
N LEU A 103 -6.30 -25.16 29.49
CA LEU A 103 -7.46 -25.96 29.89
C LEU A 103 -8.72 -25.10 29.91
N PHE A 104 -9.80 -25.61 29.33
CA PHE A 104 -11.11 -24.96 29.33
C PHE A 104 -12.20 -25.99 28.99
N ASP A 105 -13.46 -25.68 29.26
CA ASP A 105 -14.61 -26.46 28.77
C ASP A 105 -14.92 -26.05 27.33
N PHE A 106 -14.24 -26.70 26.37
CA PHE A 106 -14.24 -26.27 24.98
C PHE A 106 -15.51 -26.68 24.22
N ASP A 107 -16.22 -27.73 24.65
CA ASP A 107 -17.48 -28.15 24.04
C ASP A 107 -18.74 -27.85 24.88
N GLY A 108 -18.59 -27.28 26.08
CA GLY A 108 -19.69 -26.86 26.92
C GLY A 108 -20.34 -28.01 27.70
N ASP A 109 -19.64 -29.14 27.87
CA ASP A 109 -20.15 -30.31 28.59
C ASP A 109 -19.89 -30.26 30.11
N GLY A 110 -19.19 -29.23 30.58
CA GLY A 110 -18.82 -29.01 31.97
C GLY A 110 -17.52 -29.68 32.41
N ALA A 111 -16.88 -30.48 31.56
CA ALA A 111 -15.58 -31.08 31.82
C ALA A 111 -14.43 -30.19 31.31
N LYS A 112 -13.24 -30.34 31.90
CA LYS A 112 -12.05 -29.62 31.44
C LYS A 112 -11.40 -30.37 30.28
N ASP A 113 -11.48 -29.77 29.10
CA ASP A 113 -10.71 -30.15 27.92
C ASP A 113 -9.36 -29.42 27.90
N ALA A 114 -8.47 -29.83 27.00
CA ALA A 114 -7.22 -29.12 26.73
C ALA A 114 -7.08 -28.73 25.25
N ALA A 115 -6.57 -27.52 25.01
CA ALA A 115 -6.07 -27.10 23.71
C ALA A 115 -4.56 -26.90 23.81
N ALA A 116 -3.80 -27.62 22.99
CA ALA A 116 -2.34 -27.55 22.99
C ALA A 116 -1.79 -27.06 21.66
N VAL A 117 -0.67 -26.33 21.75
CA VAL A 117 0.17 -26.00 20.61
C VAL A 117 1.35 -26.97 20.61
N LEU A 118 1.51 -27.64 19.47
CA LEU A 118 2.52 -28.66 19.22
C LEU A 118 3.50 -28.16 18.17
N ARG A 119 4.72 -28.67 18.19
CA ARG A 119 5.76 -28.42 17.20
C ARG A 119 6.24 -29.73 16.60
N SER A 120 6.36 -29.82 15.28
CA SER A 120 6.91 -31.00 14.62
C SER A 120 8.43 -31.11 14.79
N ASP A 121 8.90 -32.31 15.11
CA ASP A 121 10.31 -32.63 15.20
C ASP A 121 10.92 -32.71 13.77
N GLY A 122 12.12 -32.16 13.57
CA GLY A 122 12.91 -32.41 12.35
C GLY A 122 12.50 -31.68 11.07
N ALA A 123 11.68 -30.63 11.15
CA ALA A 123 11.31 -29.83 9.97
C ALA A 123 12.52 -29.06 9.39
N SER A 124 12.99 -29.45 8.21
CA SER A 124 14.18 -28.89 7.56
C SER A 124 13.95 -27.52 6.90
N GLN A 125 12.69 -27.08 6.78
CA GLN A 125 12.29 -25.86 6.09
C GLN A 125 11.81 -24.74 7.03
N GLY A 126 11.99 -24.91 8.35
CA GLY A 126 11.48 -24.02 9.39
C GLY A 126 10.50 -24.72 10.34
N PRO A 127 10.13 -24.09 11.46
CA PRO A 127 9.21 -24.67 12.43
C PRO A 127 7.81 -24.87 11.83
N ILE A 128 7.24 -26.05 12.07
CA ILE A 128 5.85 -26.39 11.79
C ILE A 128 5.14 -26.52 13.13
N PHE A 129 4.02 -25.79 13.28
CA PHE A 129 3.19 -25.84 14.46
C PHE A 129 1.89 -26.58 14.17
N ALA A 130 1.30 -27.18 15.19
CA ALA A 130 -0.01 -27.79 15.09
C ALA A 130 -0.86 -27.43 16.32
N VAL A 131 -2.18 -27.39 16.14
CA VAL A 131 -3.13 -27.26 17.24
C VAL A 131 -3.78 -28.61 17.46
N ALA A 132 -3.78 -29.08 18.70
CA ALA A 132 -4.46 -30.29 19.10
C ALA A 132 -5.50 -30.00 20.19
N LEU A 133 -6.68 -30.59 20.04
CA LEU A 133 -7.70 -30.62 21.09
C LEU A 133 -7.70 -31.98 21.77
N PHE A 134 -7.82 -31.95 23.09
CA PHE A 134 -7.82 -33.10 23.97
C PHE A 134 -9.16 -33.07 24.73
N ARG A 135 -10.03 -34.05 24.45
CA ARG A 135 -11.37 -34.10 25.03
C ARG A 135 -11.42 -34.97 26.28
N ALA A 136 -12.00 -34.44 27.36
CA ALA A 136 -12.34 -35.24 28.52
C ALA A 136 -13.37 -36.32 28.13
N SER A 137 -13.23 -37.53 28.64
CA SER A 137 -14.26 -38.55 28.44
C SER A 137 -15.37 -38.35 29.49
N PRO A 138 -16.65 -38.17 29.10
CA PRO A 138 -17.74 -37.98 30.05
C PRO A 138 -17.98 -39.20 30.96
N ASN A 139 -17.41 -40.36 30.62
CA ASN A 139 -17.48 -41.60 31.41
C ASN A 139 -16.25 -41.84 32.31
N ALA A 140 -15.28 -40.92 32.34
CA ALA A 140 -14.12 -41.01 33.23
C ALA A 140 -14.49 -40.53 34.65
N GLY A 141 -15.43 -41.20 35.31
CA GLY A 141 -15.79 -40.87 36.69
C GLY A 141 -14.57 -40.88 37.61
N ALA A 142 -14.35 -39.79 38.37
CA ALA A 142 -13.45 -39.58 39.52
C ALA A 142 -12.09 -40.34 39.60
N LYS A 143 -11.56 -40.86 38.49
CA LYS A 143 -10.22 -41.44 38.41
C LYS A 143 -9.29 -40.42 37.75
N PRO A 144 -8.14 -40.10 38.37
CA PRO A 144 -7.21 -39.17 37.78
C PRO A 144 -6.56 -39.79 36.54
N ALA A 145 -6.39 -38.96 35.51
CA ALA A 145 -5.53 -39.17 34.34
C ALA A 145 -5.84 -40.40 33.46
N ALA A 146 -7.03 -40.43 32.84
CA ALA A 146 -7.11 -41.08 31.53
C ALA A 146 -6.33 -40.18 30.54
N ALA A 147 -5.32 -40.74 29.86
CA ALA A 147 -4.57 -40.01 28.82
C ALA A 147 -5.56 -39.49 27.78
N LEU A 148 -5.64 -38.16 27.64
CA LEU A 148 -6.49 -37.56 26.62
C LEU A 148 -5.86 -37.83 25.26
N VAL A 149 -6.65 -38.32 24.30
CA VAL A 149 -6.16 -38.62 22.95
C VAL A 149 -6.08 -37.31 22.16
N PRO A 150 -4.91 -36.96 21.58
CA PRO A 150 -4.79 -35.74 20.78
C PRO A 150 -5.58 -35.87 19.49
N ASN A 151 -6.48 -34.91 19.22
CA ASN A 151 -7.01 -34.67 17.88
C ASN A 151 -6.30 -33.46 17.27
N VAL A 152 -5.37 -33.70 16.34
CA VAL A 152 -4.68 -32.62 15.62
C VAL A 152 -5.63 -32.03 14.59
N VAL A 153 -6.07 -30.80 14.84
CA VAL A 153 -7.13 -30.13 14.07
C VAL A 153 -6.59 -29.17 13.01
N ALA A 154 -5.34 -28.75 13.16
CA ALA A 154 -4.67 -27.80 12.25
C ALA A 154 -3.16 -27.98 12.30
N SER A 155 -2.50 -27.78 11.15
CA SER A 155 -1.05 -27.67 11.05
C SER A 155 -0.67 -26.45 10.22
N SER A 156 0.33 -25.70 10.66
CA SER A 156 0.86 -24.58 9.92
C SER A 156 1.67 -25.09 8.73
N PRO A 157 1.75 -24.34 7.62
CA PRO A 157 2.90 -24.46 6.73
C PRO A 157 4.20 -24.10 7.49
N PRO A 158 5.38 -24.42 6.95
CA PRO A 158 6.64 -24.00 7.56
C PRO A 158 6.68 -22.47 7.74
N LEU A 159 6.81 -22.01 8.99
CA LEU A 159 6.86 -20.59 9.30
C LEU A 159 8.27 -20.07 9.06
N ALA A 160 8.41 -19.32 7.96
CA ALA A 160 9.67 -18.83 7.41
C ALA A 160 10.66 -19.94 7.00
N LYS A 161 11.43 -19.70 5.93
CA LYS A 161 12.59 -20.54 5.58
C LYS A 161 13.73 -20.24 6.55
N CYS A 162 13.57 -20.68 7.79
CA CYS A 162 14.60 -20.58 8.81
C CYS A 162 15.71 -21.56 8.48
N ASP A 163 16.96 -21.16 8.71
CA ASP A 163 18.07 -22.09 8.58
C ASP A 163 17.87 -23.21 9.62
N ALA A 164 17.85 -24.47 9.18
CA ALA A 164 17.58 -25.63 10.04
C ALA A 164 18.58 -25.75 11.21
N ARG A 165 19.69 -24.99 11.15
CA ARG A 165 20.76 -24.93 12.16
C ARG A 165 20.63 -23.81 13.18
N ALA A 166 19.77 -22.81 12.95
CA ALA A 166 19.52 -21.78 13.94
C ALA A 166 18.56 -22.35 14.99
N PRO A 167 18.93 -22.42 16.28
CA PRO A 167 17.99 -22.81 17.31
C PRO A 167 16.88 -21.77 17.36
N VAL A 168 15.70 -22.08 16.81
CA VAL A 168 14.47 -21.39 17.18
C VAL A 168 14.30 -21.70 18.66
N ALA A 169 14.50 -20.70 19.52
CA ALA A 169 14.49 -20.86 20.96
C ALA A 169 13.23 -21.66 21.36
N ALA A 170 13.45 -22.90 21.80
CA ALA A 170 12.38 -23.76 22.28
C ALA A 170 12.12 -23.37 23.73
N GLY A 171 11.06 -22.60 23.98
CA GLY A 171 10.74 -22.10 25.32
C GLY A 171 9.89 -20.84 25.28
N ALA A 172 9.80 -20.16 26.42
CA ALA A 172 8.95 -18.98 26.70
C ALA A 172 9.03 -17.79 25.71
N ASP A 173 9.92 -17.86 24.72
CA ASP A 173 10.15 -16.82 23.70
C ASP A 173 9.35 -17.03 22.40
N THR A 174 8.60 -18.15 22.25
CA THR A 174 7.59 -18.29 21.18
C THR A 174 6.31 -17.59 21.65
N PRO A 175 5.94 -16.41 21.11
CA PRO A 175 4.71 -15.75 21.51
C PRO A 175 3.52 -16.59 21.04
N VAL A 176 2.81 -17.18 21.99
CA VAL A 176 1.58 -17.94 21.77
C VAL A 176 0.44 -17.22 22.46
N LYS A 177 -0.67 -16.99 21.74
CA LYS A 177 -1.91 -16.46 22.31
C LYS A 177 -3.05 -17.42 22.01
N LEU A 178 -3.79 -17.79 23.05
CA LEU A 178 -5.02 -18.55 22.94
C LEU A 178 -6.18 -17.73 23.51
N ALA A 179 -7.27 -17.66 22.77
CA ALA A 179 -8.48 -17.01 23.24
C ALA A 179 -9.71 -17.74 22.70
N LEU A 180 -10.75 -17.83 23.52
CA LEU A 180 -12.08 -18.17 23.04
C LEU A 180 -12.79 -16.91 22.55
N ARG A 181 -13.42 -17.04 21.40
CA ARG A 181 -14.23 -16.03 20.74
C ARG A 181 -15.55 -16.69 20.33
N GLY A 182 -16.64 -15.95 20.41
CA GLY A 182 -17.96 -16.50 20.11
C GLY A 182 -18.36 -17.63 21.07
N LYS A 183 -19.23 -18.53 20.59
CA LYS A 183 -19.72 -19.66 21.38
C LYS A 183 -18.77 -20.84 21.36
N SER A 184 -18.09 -21.08 20.24
CA SER A 184 -17.34 -22.33 20.02
C SER A 184 -16.11 -22.14 19.13
N SER A 185 -15.46 -20.96 19.18
CA SER A 185 -14.30 -20.67 18.33
C SER A 185 -13.05 -20.40 19.15
N LEU A 186 -12.09 -21.33 19.09
CA LEU A 186 -10.76 -21.16 19.66
C LEU A 186 -9.85 -20.48 18.64
N VAL A 187 -9.30 -19.33 19.03
CA VAL A 187 -8.29 -18.60 18.27
C VAL A 187 -6.92 -18.92 18.83
N VAL A 188 -6.01 -19.32 17.95
CA VAL A 188 -4.61 -19.58 18.29
C VAL A 188 -3.71 -18.75 17.38
N GLU A 189 -2.88 -17.90 17.98
CA GLU A 189 -1.81 -17.16 17.30
C GLU A 189 -0.46 -17.67 17.80
N VAL A 190 0.42 -18.07 16.88
CA VAL A 190 1.78 -18.54 17.16
C VAL A 190 2.77 -17.75 16.33
N GLY A 191 3.73 -17.07 16.97
CA GLY A 191 4.80 -16.37 16.28
C GLY A 191 6.10 -17.17 16.18
N ALA A 192 6.82 -17.02 15.08
CA ALA A 192 8.18 -17.48 14.91
C ALA A 192 9.09 -16.29 14.57
N SER A 193 10.16 -16.14 15.35
CA SER A 193 11.23 -15.18 15.07
C SER A 193 12.47 -15.95 14.61
N CYS A 194 13.00 -15.60 13.45
CA CYS A 194 14.20 -16.21 12.89
C CYS A 194 15.25 -15.12 12.63
N PRO A 195 16.51 -15.31 13.05
CA PRO A 195 17.58 -14.36 12.76
C PRO A 195 17.68 -14.07 11.27
N ASN A 196 17.77 -12.79 10.90
CA ASN A 196 17.91 -12.30 9.51
C ASN A 196 16.76 -12.69 8.55
N ARG A 197 15.58 -13.02 9.07
CA ARG A 197 14.38 -13.31 8.28
C ARG A 197 13.19 -12.48 8.75
N VAL A 198 12.19 -12.38 7.87
CA VAL A 198 10.91 -11.74 8.14
C VAL A 198 10.20 -12.51 9.27
N PRO A 199 9.89 -11.89 10.42
CA PRO A 199 9.03 -12.50 11.43
C PRO A 199 7.73 -12.99 10.80
N ALA A 200 7.35 -14.23 11.15
CA ALA A 200 6.14 -14.85 10.63
C ALA A 200 5.25 -15.28 11.79
N ARG A 201 3.95 -15.04 11.67
CA ARG A 201 2.93 -15.48 12.62
C ARG A 201 1.96 -16.40 11.89
N TRP A 202 1.46 -17.38 12.61
CA TRP A 202 0.38 -18.23 12.17
C TRP A 202 -0.82 -17.98 13.06
N LEU A 203 -1.94 -17.67 12.41
CA LEU A 203 -3.22 -17.48 13.06
C LEU A 203 -4.15 -18.59 12.59
N VAL A 204 -4.82 -19.26 13.51
CA VAL A 204 -5.82 -20.28 13.20
C VAL A 204 -7.05 -20.11 14.09
N VAL A 205 -8.23 -20.31 13.51
CA VAL A 205 -9.51 -20.38 14.21
C VAL A 205 -10.04 -21.79 14.10
N VAL A 206 -10.28 -22.41 15.25
CA VAL A 206 -10.72 -23.80 15.39
C VAL A 206 -12.14 -23.82 15.94
N ALA A 207 -13.03 -24.53 15.26
CA ALA A 207 -14.34 -24.87 15.81
C ALA A 207 -14.14 -25.90 16.92
N THR A 208 -14.64 -25.61 18.11
CA THR A 208 -14.55 -26.47 19.30
C THR A 208 -15.82 -27.29 19.53
N GLU A 209 -16.62 -27.52 18.49
CA GLU A 209 -17.81 -28.36 18.59
C GLU A 209 -17.46 -29.81 18.99
N ALA A 210 -18.30 -30.41 19.84
CA ALA A 210 -18.06 -31.73 20.44
C ALA A 210 -17.85 -32.86 19.40
N LYS A 211 -18.59 -32.82 18.29
CA LYS A 211 -18.68 -33.95 17.35
C LYS A 211 -17.59 -33.97 16.26
N ALA A 212 -17.04 -32.80 15.90
CA ALA A 212 -16.10 -32.69 14.77
C ALA A 212 -15.28 -31.40 14.85
N PRO A 213 -14.33 -31.29 15.79
CA PRO A 213 -13.48 -30.11 15.83
C PRO A 213 -12.65 -30.01 14.56
N ARG A 214 -12.56 -28.81 13.98
CA ARG A 214 -11.89 -28.56 12.70
C ARG A 214 -11.31 -27.15 12.66
N ALA A 215 -10.23 -26.96 11.93
CA ALA A 215 -9.80 -25.62 11.53
C ALA A 215 -10.86 -25.02 10.60
N ARG A 216 -11.46 -23.88 11.01
CA ARG A 216 -12.32 -23.08 10.13
C ARG A 216 -11.48 -22.17 9.25
N PHE A 217 -10.54 -21.47 9.88
CA PHE A 217 -9.72 -20.46 9.22
C PHE A 217 -8.25 -20.63 9.60
N ALA A 218 -7.34 -20.41 8.65
CA ALA A 218 -5.92 -20.29 8.96
C ALA A 218 -5.25 -19.25 8.04
N ALA A 219 -4.36 -18.45 8.61
CA ALA A 219 -3.59 -17.43 7.90
C ALA A 219 -2.13 -17.42 8.36
N GLY A 220 -1.20 -17.34 7.40
CA GLY A 220 0.16 -16.87 7.65
C GLY A 220 0.22 -15.35 7.54
N ILE A 221 0.89 -14.71 8.50
CA ILE A 221 1.14 -13.26 8.54
C ILE A 221 2.65 -13.03 8.53
N ALA A 222 3.14 -12.21 7.60
CA ALA A 222 4.55 -11.87 7.45
C ALA A 222 4.75 -10.37 7.65
N ASP A 223 5.51 -9.97 8.68
CA ASP A 223 5.79 -8.56 8.97
C ASP A 223 7.22 -8.19 8.53
N PRO A 224 7.40 -7.50 7.39
CA PRO A 224 8.74 -7.22 6.85
C PRO A 224 9.60 -6.39 7.82
N PRO A 225 10.95 -6.53 7.77
CA PRO A 225 11.84 -5.71 8.58
C PRO A 225 11.59 -4.21 8.36
N GLY A 226 11.48 -3.45 9.46
CA GLY A 226 11.18 -2.02 9.44
C GLY A 226 9.70 -1.69 9.24
N ALA A 227 8.86 -2.70 8.97
CA ALA A 227 7.42 -2.53 8.97
C ALA A 227 6.88 -2.44 10.40
N GLN A 228 5.82 -1.67 10.56
CA GLN A 228 5.00 -1.78 11.75
C GLN A 228 4.32 -3.16 11.81
N PRO A 229 4.28 -3.87 12.95
CA PRO A 229 3.52 -5.10 13.06
C PRO A 229 2.04 -4.92 12.69
N LEU A 230 1.51 -5.80 11.83
CA LEU A 230 0.08 -5.81 11.50
C LEU A 230 -0.71 -6.34 12.69
N LEU A 231 -1.56 -5.53 13.31
CA LEU A 231 -2.45 -6.03 14.34
C LEU A 231 -3.58 -6.80 13.70
N VAL A 232 -3.88 -7.98 14.26
CA VAL A 232 -4.99 -8.82 13.82
C VAL A 232 -5.75 -9.23 15.06
N ASP A 233 -6.99 -8.77 15.16
CA ASP A 233 -7.94 -9.22 16.17
C ASP A 233 -9.00 -10.09 15.50
N VAL A 234 -9.40 -11.15 16.19
CA VAL A 234 -10.33 -12.15 15.65
C VAL A 234 -11.63 -12.06 16.41
N GLU A 235 -12.70 -11.89 15.65
CA GLU A 235 -14.06 -12.01 16.14
C GLU A 235 -14.69 -13.28 15.58
N ALA A 236 -15.38 -14.00 16.45
CA ALA A 236 -16.22 -15.12 16.07
C ALA A 236 -17.63 -14.85 16.59
N ALA A 237 -18.60 -14.80 15.69
CA ALA A 237 -19.99 -14.57 16.01
C ALA A 237 -20.87 -15.05 14.86
N ASP A 238 -22.01 -15.64 15.19
CA ASP A 238 -23.07 -16.02 14.24
C ASP A 238 -23.74 -14.75 13.69
N ARG A 239 -23.33 -14.29 12.49
CA ARG A 239 -23.82 -13.05 11.87
C ARG A 239 -25.01 -13.28 10.97
N ASP A 240 -25.18 -14.48 10.42
CA ASP A 240 -26.30 -14.83 9.54
C ASP A 240 -27.42 -15.64 10.23
N GLY A 241 -27.23 -16.01 11.49
CA GLY A 241 -28.25 -16.62 12.36
C GLY A 241 -28.40 -18.13 12.17
N ASP A 242 -27.41 -18.80 11.58
CA ASP A 242 -27.45 -20.24 11.32
C ASP A 242 -26.96 -21.10 12.50
N GLY A 243 -26.50 -20.46 13.58
CA GLY A 243 -26.01 -21.10 14.79
C GLY A 243 -24.51 -21.43 14.77
N ILE A 244 -23.80 -21.11 13.68
CA ILE A 244 -22.36 -21.33 13.51
C ILE A 244 -21.64 -19.98 13.61
N ASP A 245 -20.54 -19.92 14.37
CA ASP A 245 -19.79 -18.66 14.46
C ASP A 245 -19.05 -18.36 13.13
N ASP A 246 -19.36 -17.20 12.54
CA ASP A 246 -18.62 -16.61 11.43
C ASP A 246 -17.33 -15.94 11.89
N VAL A 247 -16.31 -15.93 11.04
CA VAL A 247 -14.99 -15.40 11.37
C VAL A 247 -14.80 -14.01 10.76
N ALA A 248 -14.49 -13.01 11.58
CA ALA A 248 -13.98 -11.73 11.11
C ALA A 248 -12.59 -11.44 11.67
N LEU A 249 -11.70 -10.97 10.79
CA LEU A 249 -10.42 -10.41 11.16
C LEU A 249 -10.50 -8.90 11.11
N ARG A 250 -10.34 -8.24 12.25
CA ARG A 250 -10.06 -6.81 12.31
C ARG A 250 -8.57 -6.61 12.20
N ILE A 251 -8.13 -6.15 11.03
CA ILE A 251 -6.73 -5.84 10.76
C ILE A 251 -6.48 -4.35 10.99
N ALA A 252 -5.37 -4.00 11.63
CA ALA A 252 -5.05 -2.61 11.95
C ALA A 252 -3.55 -2.31 11.96
N LEU A 253 -3.24 -1.03 11.77
CA LEU A 253 -1.92 -0.46 11.96
C LEU A 253 -2.01 0.66 13.01
N ASP A 254 -1.33 0.49 14.14
CA ASP A 254 -1.25 1.42 15.28
C ASP A 254 -0.22 2.54 15.08
N GLY A 255 -0.63 3.64 14.45
CA GLY A 255 0.29 4.74 14.17
C GLY A 255 1.35 4.39 13.15
N ALA A 256 2.49 5.09 13.14
CA ALA A 256 3.48 4.93 12.09
C ALA A 256 4.87 4.63 12.68
N VAL A 257 5.66 3.85 11.95
CA VAL A 257 7.06 3.59 12.28
C VAL A 257 7.95 4.51 11.45
N ALA A 258 9.10 4.89 12.00
CA ALA A 258 10.09 5.70 11.27
C ALA A 258 10.36 5.11 9.87
N PRO A 259 10.45 5.94 8.82
CA PRO A 259 10.58 7.40 8.84
C PRO A 259 9.25 8.17 8.83
N PHE A 260 8.11 7.50 8.97
CA PHE A 260 6.81 8.16 8.92
C PHE A 260 6.49 8.94 10.20
N GLU A 261 5.76 10.03 10.04
CA GLU A 261 5.18 10.79 11.16
C GLU A 261 4.13 9.95 11.89
N PRO A 262 3.99 10.07 13.23
CA PRO A 262 2.95 9.39 13.98
C PRO A 262 1.56 9.60 13.37
N ALA A 263 0.85 8.49 13.13
CA ALA A 263 -0.48 8.47 12.55
C ALA A 263 -1.53 8.02 13.58
N PRO A 264 -2.83 8.30 13.37
CA PRO A 264 -3.87 7.60 14.10
C PRO A 264 -3.92 6.12 13.70
N ARG A 265 -4.45 5.28 14.59
CA ARG A 265 -4.78 3.89 14.25
C ARG A 265 -5.78 3.87 13.10
N VAL A 266 -5.56 2.99 12.13
CA VAL A 266 -6.54 2.68 11.08
C VAL A 266 -6.75 1.18 11.04
N GLY A 267 -8.00 0.76 10.81
CA GLY A 267 -8.37 -0.64 10.72
C GLY A 267 -9.32 -0.91 9.56
N ALA A 268 -9.38 -2.18 9.17
CA ALA A 268 -10.36 -2.72 8.24
C ALA A 268 -10.76 -4.13 8.67
N SER A 269 -11.95 -4.55 8.27
CA SER A 269 -12.45 -5.90 8.52
C SER A 269 -12.25 -6.79 7.30
N LEU A 270 -11.94 -8.05 7.54
CA LEU A 270 -12.05 -9.13 6.56
C LEU A 270 -13.00 -10.16 7.15
N VAL A 271 -14.10 -10.45 6.45
CA VAL A 271 -15.19 -11.27 7.01
C VAL A 271 -15.39 -12.52 6.16
N TRP A 272 -15.56 -13.66 6.83
CA TRP A 272 -15.90 -14.95 6.25
C TRP A 272 -17.08 -15.54 6.99
N LEU A 273 -18.11 -15.90 6.23
CA LEU A 273 -19.31 -16.58 6.71
C LEU A 273 -19.13 -18.10 6.63
N ASP A 274 -19.35 -18.84 7.73
CA ASP A 274 -19.18 -20.31 7.75
C ASP A 274 -20.42 -21.03 7.24
N ARG A 275 -20.47 -21.24 5.93
CA ARG A 275 -21.59 -21.92 5.27
C ARG A 275 -21.38 -23.42 5.21
N SER A 276 -22.43 -24.16 4.90
CA SER A 276 -22.38 -25.63 4.75
C SER A 276 -21.33 -26.14 3.74
N ALA A 277 -20.98 -25.32 2.73
CA ALA A 277 -19.94 -25.62 1.73
C ALA A 277 -18.52 -25.17 2.16
N GLY A 278 -18.36 -24.62 3.36
CA GLY A 278 -17.15 -24.01 3.89
C GLY A 278 -17.24 -22.47 3.96
N LEU A 279 -16.15 -21.86 4.45
CA LEU A 279 -16.05 -20.41 4.59
C LEU A 279 -16.24 -19.69 3.26
N SER A 280 -17.21 -18.77 3.22
CA SER A 280 -17.46 -17.88 2.10
C SER A 280 -17.11 -16.46 2.49
N ARG A 281 -16.31 -15.76 1.69
CA ARG A 281 -15.92 -14.37 1.97
C ARG A 281 -17.12 -13.44 1.80
N ASP A 282 -17.26 -12.49 2.72
CA ASP A 282 -18.16 -11.34 2.53
C ASP A 282 -17.66 -10.48 1.36
N PRO A 283 -18.45 -10.31 0.29
CA PRO A 283 -18.03 -9.54 -0.88
C PRO A 283 -17.88 -8.04 -0.60
N ASP A 284 -18.52 -7.50 0.45
CA ASP A 284 -18.49 -6.07 0.76
C ASP A 284 -17.23 -5.67 1.55
N GLU A 285 -16.56 -6.62 2.21
CA GLU A 285 -15.35 -6.36 3.00
C GLU A 285 -14.06 -6.77 2.27
N PRO A 286 -12.99 -5.95 2.32
CA PRO A 286 -12.77 -4.79 3.19
C PRO A 286 -13.22 -3.43 2.62
N GLU A 287 -13.92 -3.39 1.48
CA GLU A 287 -14.26 -2.13 0.81
C GLU A 287 -15.21 -1.28 1.67
N ALA A 288 -16.17 -1.89 2.36
CA ALA A 288 -17.06 -1.21 3.29
C ALA A 288 -16.27 -0.53 4.43
N SER A 289 -15.32 -1.25 5.04
CA SER A 289 -14.41 -0.70 6.03
C SER A 289 -13.59 0.49 5.50
N PHE A 290 -12.98 0.35 4.32
CA PHE A 290 -12.22 1.44 3.72
C PHE A 290 -13.08 2.65 3.37
N ARG A 291 -14.31 2.43 2.92
CA ARG A 291 -15.29 3.49 2.61
C ARG A 291 -15.70 4.27 3.85
N ALA A 292 -15.84 3.60 4.99
CA ALA A 292 -16.13 4.27 6.26
C ALA A 292 -14.98 5.22 6.64
N VAL A 293 -13.73 4.76 6.56
CA VAL A 293 -12.55 5.60 6.82
C VAL A 293 -12.43 6.73 5.79
N SER A 294 -12.57 6.45 4.50
CA SER A 294 -12.47 7.47 3.44
C SER A 294 -13.55 8.54 3.58
N GLY A 295 -14.78 8.16 3.93
CA GLY A 295 -15.89 9.08 4.19
C GLY A 295 -15.58 10.06 5.33
N ALA A 296 -14.99 9.57 6.42
CA ALA A 296 -14.54 10.43 7.53
C ALA A 296 -13.44 11.41 7.09
N LEU A 297 -12.51 10.98 6.23
CA LEU A 297 -11.43 11.84 5.70
C LEU A 297 -11.99 12.91 4.76
N VAL A 298 -12.96 12.58 3.91
CA VAL A 298 -13.64 13.54 3.04
C VAL A 298 -14.32 14.64 3.86
N ALA A 299 -15.01 14.28 4.95
CA ALA A 299 -15.67 15.24 5.83
C ALA A 299 -14.70 16.22 6.50
N ARG A 300 -13.49 15.76 6.84
CA ARG A 300 -12.42 16.55 7.47
C ARG A 300 -11.67 17.46 6.50
N ALA A 301 -11.52 17.03 5.25
CA ALA A 301 -10.67 17.69 4.26
C ALA A 301 -11.05 19.15 3.98
N ALA A 302 -12.32 19.53 4.19
CA ALA A 302 -12.79 20.90 4.02
C ALA A 302 -12.63 21.80 5.27
N ARG A 303 -12.25 21.23 6.42
CA ARG A 303 -12.23 21.92 7.72
C ARG A 303 -10.80 22.28 8.09
N GLY A 304 -10.44 23.56 8.09
CA GLY A 304 -9.04 24.01 8.23
C GLY A 304 -8.21 23.31 9.32
N LYS A 305 -8.72 23.22 10.55
CA LYS A 305 -8.01 22.54 11.66
C LYS A 305 -7.88 21.02 11.48
N GLU A 306 -8.90 20.38 10.92
CA GLU A 306 -8.94 18.91 10.75
C GLU A 306 -8.22 18.48 9.46
N ALA A 307 -8.15 19.36 8.45
CA ALA A 307 -7.50 19.12 7.17
C ALA A 307 -6.01 18.76 7.34
N ALA A 308 -5.33 19.33 8.33
CA ALA A 308 -3.92 19.03 8.64
C ALA A 308 -3.67 17.54 8.97
N LEU A 309 -4.68 16.81 9.48
CA LEU A 309 -4.57 15.39 9.84
C LEU A 309 -4.92 14.43 8.70
N VAL A 310 -5.52 14.94 7.61
CA VAL A 310 -5.97 14.09 6.50
C VAL A 310 -4.79 13.45 5.77
N PRO A 311 -3.70 14.16 5.40
CA PRO A 311 -2.59 13.54 4.66
C PRO A 311 -1.95 12.35 5.39
N VAL A 312 -1.68 12.48 6.69
CA VAL A 312 -1.10 11.37 7.47
C VAL A 312 -2.05 10.19 7.58
N SER A 313 -3.35 10.44 7.75
CA SER A 313 -4.38 9.39 7.80
C SER A 313 -4.55 8.67 6.45
N VAL A 314 -4.46 9.39 5.33
CA VAL A 314 -4.53 8.81 3.97
C VAL A 314 -3.32 7.93 3.69
N ARG A 315 -2.11 8.35 4.11
CA ARG A 315 -0.91 7.50 4.02
C ARG A 315 -1.10 6.22 4.84
N GLN A 316 -1.60 6.33 6.06
CA GLN A 316 -1.84 5.19 6.94
C GLN A 316 -2.87 4.21 6.35
N LEU A 317 -3.95 4.74 5.76
CA LEU A 317 -4.95 3.94 5.04
C LEU A 317 -4.34 3.19 3.85
N ARG A 318 -3.45 3.82 3.09
CA ARG A 318 -2.72 3.17 1.99
C ARG A 318 -1.78 2.08 2.50
N HIS A 319 -1.07 2.29 3.61
CA HIS A 319 -0.26 1.23 4.23
C HIS A 319 -1.09 0.03 4.65
N LEU A 320 -2.27 0.28 5.25
CA LEU A 320 -3.18 -0.80 5.61
C LEU A 320 -3.64 -1.56 4.36
N ALA A 321 -3.99 -0.85 3.28
CA ALA A 321 -4.33 -1.48 2.01
C ALA A 321 -3.17 -2.32 1.44
N HIS A 322 -1.93 -1.85 1.51
CA HIS A 322 -0.76 -2.65 1.11
C HIS A 322 -0.61 -3.94 1.92
N ALA A 323 -0.83 -3.86 3.23
CA ALA A 323 -0.70 -5.00 4.13
C ALA A 323 -1.86 -6.01 3.99
N ALA A 324 -3.07 -5.51 3.69
CA ALA A 324 -4.29 -6.29 3.64
C ALA A 324 -4.56 -6.94 2.28
N CYS A 325 -4.32 -6.19 1.20
CA CYS A 325 -4.93 -6.45 -0.10
C CYS A 325 -3.97 -7.11 -1.09
N ALA A 326 -4.49 -7.97 -1.95
CA ALA A 326 -3.71 -8.60 -3.03
C ALA A 326 -3.09 -7.58 -4.00
N GLU A 327 -3.75 -6.45 -4.24
CA GLU A 327 -3.33 -5.33 -5.11
C GLU A 327 -2.25 -4.46 -4.46
N GLY A 328 -1.95 -4.70 -3.18
CA GLY A 328 -0.83 -4.06 -2.48
C GLY A 328 0.54 -4.55 -2.96
N GLY A 329 0.60 -5.62 -3.78
CA GLY A 329 1.84 -6.22 -4.29
C GLY A 329 2.72 -6.89 -3.23
N SER A 330 2.38 -6.74 -1.95
CA SER A 330 3.17 -7.10 -0.76
C SER A 330 2.26 -7.36 0.45
N ALA A 331 1.10 -7.98 0.20
CA ALA A 331 0.16 -8.38 1.24
C ALA A 331 0.88 -9.19 2.32
N ARG A 332 0.61 -8.85 3.58
CA ARG A 332 1.26 -9.49 4.73
C ARG A 332 0.53 -10.74 5.17
N ILE A 333 -0.77 -10.81 4.91
CA ILE A 333 -1.50 -12.06 4.93
C ILE A 333 -1.06 -12.81 3.65
N VAL A 334 -0.51 -14.01 3.77
CA VAL A 334 0.14 -14.71 2.63
C VAL A 334 -0.31 -16.15 2.41
N GLN A 335 -0.97 -16.78 3.38
CA GLN A 335 -1.30 -18.21 3.35
C GLN A 335 -2.68 -18.45 3.95
N LEU A 336 -3.73 -18.00 3.24
CA LEU A 336 -5.12 -18.25 3.63
C LEU A 336 -5.53 -19.67 3.23
N ALA A 337 -5.84 -20.51 4.21
CA ALA A 337 -6.36 -21.85 3.94
C ALA A 337 -7.76 -21.74 3.29
N GLY A 338 -7.93 -22.34 2.10
CA GLY A 338 -9.22 -22.41 1.41
C GLY A 338 -9.72 -21.10 0.78
N ALA A 339 -8.97 -20.00 0.85
CA ALA A 339 -9.38 -18.71 0.31
C ALA A 339 -8.23 -17.99 -0.44
N SER A 340 -8.58 -17.15 -1.40
CA SER A 340 -7.64 -16.21 -2.01
C SER A 340 -7.44 -14.98 -1.12
N LEU A 341 -6.32 -14.28 -1.30
CA LEU A 341 -6.10 -12.99 -0.66
C LEU A 341 -7.23 -12.01 -0.99
N PRO A 342 -7.66 -11.18 -0.02
CA PRO A 342 -8.73 -10.26 -0.27
C PRO A 342 -8.29 -9.26 -1.34
N SER A 343 -9.10 -9.21 -2.39
CA SER A 343 -9.03 -8.15 -3.37
C SER A 343 -9.68 -6.90 -2.78
N CYS A 344 -8.98 -5.78 -2.90
CA CYS A 344 -9.46 -4.42 -2.70
C CYS A 344 -9.53 -3.68 -4.04
N ALA A 345 -9.51 -4.43 -5.16
CA ALA A 345 -9.60 -3.88 -6.49
C ALA A 345 -10.93 -3.13 -6.67
N GLY A 346 -10.86 -2.00 -7.37
CA GLY A 346 -12.02 -1.12 -7.58
C GLY A 346 -12.34 -0.22 -6.38
N SER A 347 -11.44 -0.09 -5.40
CA SER A 347 -11.67 0.70 -4.19
C SER A 347 -11.81 2.20 -4.48
N ARG A 348 -13.04 2.55 -4.82
CA ARG A 348 -13.56 3.92 -4.79
C ARG A 348 -13.21 4.58 -3.45
N ALA A 349 -13.14 3.82 -2.36
CA ALA A 349 -12.65 4.29 -1.07
C ALA A 349 -11.22 4.87 -1.10
N LEU A 350 -10.25 4.20 -1.75
CA LEU A 350 -8.86 4.66 -1.80
C LEU A 350 -8.67 5.86 -2.74
N GLU A 351 -9.43 5.90 -3.85
CA GLU A 351 -9.52 7.11 -4.69
C GLU A 351 -10.10 8.28 -3.88
N GLU A 352 -11.21 8.07 -3.18
CA GLU A 352 -11.86 9.09 -2.35
C GLU A 352 -10.95 9.60 -1.25
N ALA A 353 -10.19 8.73 -0.59
CA ALA A 353 -9.17 9.12 0.38
C ALA A 353 -8.06 9.96 -0.26
N GLY A 354 -7.57 9.59 -1.45
CA GLY A 354 -6.59 10.38 -2.19
C GLY A 354 -7.11 11.75 -2.62
N LEU A 355 -8.36 11.83 -3.05
CA LEU A 355 -9.01 13.11 -3.38
C LEU A 355 -9.26 13.97 -2.13
N ALA A 356 -9.55 13.33 -0.99
CA ALA A 356 -9.62 14.01 0.31
C ALA A 356 -8.26 14.60 0.72
N GLU A 357 -7.15 13.89 0.46
CA GLU A 357 -5.79 14.41 0.66
C GLU A 357 -5.55 15.67 -0.18
N ALA A 358 -5.86 15.62 -1.48
CA ALA A 358 -5.72 16.77 -2.37
C ALA A 358 -6.56 17.98 -1.91
N ARG A 359 -7.82 17.73 -1.53
CA ARG A 359 -8.72 18.75 -0.97
C ARG A 359 -8.18 19.32 0.34
N ALA A 360 -7.67 18.49 1.24
CA ALA A 360 -7.12 18.93 2.51
C ALA A 360 -5.91 19.85 2.30
N GLN A 361 -4.99 19.47 1.43
CA GLN A 361 -3.85 20.32 1.07
C GLN A 361 -4.31 21.63 0.42
N ALA A 362 -5.35 21.59 -0.41
CA ALA A 362 -5.93 22.80 -0.99
C ALA A 362 -6.54 23.72 0.07
N THR A 363 -7.27 23.17 1.06
CA THR A 363 -7.80 23.90 2.22
C THR A 363 -6.68 24.54 3.04
N LEU A 364 -5.51 23.90 3.12
CA LEU A 364 -4.31 24.43 3.81
C LEU A 364 -3.53 25.44 2.95
N GLY A 365 -3.94 25.70 1.71
CA GLY A 365 -3.28 26.63 0.80
C GLY A 365 -2.01 26.11 0.14
N ASP A 366 -1.68 24.82 0.25
CA ASP A 366 -0.49 24.23 -0.38
C ASP A 366 -0.84 23.66 -1.77
N ALA A 367 -0.73 24.52 -2.78
CA ALA A 367 -1.03 24.15 -4.17
C ALA A 367 -0.17 23.00 -4.69
N LEU A 368 1.11 22.94 -4.27
CA LEU A 368 2.04 21.91 -4.73
C LEU A 368 1.66 20.55 -4.17
N ARG A 369 1.48 20.46 -2.86
CA ARG A 369 1.06 19.20 -2.23
C ARG A 369 -0.33 18.78 -2.70
N ALA A 370 -1.24 19.73 -2.92
CA ALA A 370 -2.58 19.45 -3.43
C ALA A 370 -2.55 18.84 -4.84
N ALA A 371 -1.79 19.44 -5.76
CA ALA A 371 -1.68 18.94 -7.13
C ALA A 371 -0.97 17.57 -7.18
N LEU A 372 0.09 17.40 -6.40
CA LEU A 372 0.79 16.11 -6.32
C LEU A 372 -0.07 15.00 -5.70
N ALA A 373 -0.87 15.32 -4.66
CA ALA A 373 -1.83 14.38 -4.10
C ALA A 373 -2.94 14.02 -5.11
N PHE A 374 -3.39 14.99 -5.90
CA PHE A 374 -4.36 14.77 -6.98
C PHE A 374 -3.80 13.83 -8.07
N ASP A 375 -2.54 14.00 -8.46
CA ASP A 375 -1.86 13.10 -9.40
C ASP A 375 -1.80 11.67 -8.86
N ARG A 376 -1.48 11.51 -7.57
CA ARG A 376 -1.43 10.19 -6.91
C ARG A 376 -2.81 9.53 -6.84
N ALA A 377 -3.85 10.29 -6.52
CA ALA A 377 -5.22 9.80 -6.38
C ALA A 377 -5.80 9.22 -7.69
N GLN A 378 -5.25 9.59 -8.84
CA GLN A 378 -5.68 9.12 -10.16
C GLN A 378 -4.92 7.87 -10.64
N ARG A 379 -3.90 7.41 -9.90
CA ARG A 379 -3.16 6.19 -10.24
C ARG A 379 -4.00 4.94 -9.93
N PRO A 380 -3.80 3.81 -10.63
CA PRO A 380 -4.44 2.54 -10.27
C PRO A 380 -4.30 2.25 -8.77
N PRO A 381 -5.32 1.64 -8.12
CA PRO A 381 -6.58 1.12 -8.67
C PRO A 381 -7.73 2.16 -8.79
N ALA A 382 -7.46 3.46 -8.96
CA ALA A 382 -8.50 4.49 -9.04
C ALA A 382 -9.57 4.24 -10.11
N ALA A 383 -10.84 4.42 -9.75
CA ALA A 383 -12.00 4.34 -10.63
C ALA A 383 -12.17 5.59 -11.52
N LYS A 384 -11.49 6.70 -11.17
CA LYS A 384 -11.43 7.97 -11.91
C LYS A 384 -12.81 8.60 -12.13
N SER A 385 -13.54 8.79 -11.03
CA SER A 385 -14.90 9.36 -11.05
C SER A 385 -14.89 10.80 -11.61
N PRO A 386 -15.42 11.08 -12.83
CA PRO A 386 -15.19 12.36 -13.49
C PRO A 386 -15.71 13.58 -12.72
N ALA A 387 -16.85 13.45 -12.03
CA ALA A 387 -17.43 14.51 -11.22
C ALA A 387 -16.52 14.91 -10.05
N LYS A 388 -15.93 13.92 -9.37
CA LYS A 388 -15.02 14.15 -8.23
C LYS A 388 -13.68 14.72 -8.67
N LEU A 389 -13.16 14.21 -9.80
CA LEU A 389 -11.95 14.76 -10.41
C LEU A 389 -12.14 16.23 -10.78
N LYS A 390 -13.28 16.57 -11.40
CA LYS A 390 -13.61 17.96 -11.76
C LYS A 390 -13.77 18.87 -10.54
N GLU A 391 -14.35 18.38 -9.45
CA GLU A 391 -14.47 19.14 -8.19
C GLU A 391 -13.08 19.53 -7.66
N VAL A 392 -12.18 18.55 -7.49
CA VAL A 392 -10.82 18.80 -6.96
C VAL A 392 -10.01 19.63 -7.94
N GLN A 393 -10.11 19.39 -9.25
CA GLN A 393 -9.50 20.23 -10.26
C GLN A 393 -9.96 21.69 -10.14
N SER A 394 -11.25 21.94 -9.93
CA SER A 394 -11.78 23.30 -9.75
C SER A 394 -11.24 23.97 -8.48
N LEU A 395 -10.97 23.21 -7.42
CA LEU A 395 -10.30 23.73 -6.21
C LEU A 395 -8.84 24.09 -6.49
N LEU A 396 -8.12 23.24 -7.24
CA LEU A 396 -6.75 23.53 -7.65
C LEU A 396 -6.66 24.76 -8.54
N GLU A 397 -7.60 24.94 -9.48
CA GLU A 397 -7.66 26.13 -10.35
C GLU A 397 -8.00 27.41 -9.58
N LYS A 398 -8.74 27.32 -8.47
CA LYS A 398 -8.95 28.46 -7.56
C LYS A 398 -7.71 28.80 -6.76
N LEU A 399 -7.00 27.77 -6.28
CA LEU A 399 -5.78 27.93 -5.48
C LEU A 399 -4.57 28.36 -6.30
N ALA A 400 -4.50 27.89 -7.55
CA ALA A 400 -3.48 28.18 -8.52
C ALA A 400 -4.15 28.60 -9.84
N PRO A 401 -4.48 29.91 -10.01
CA PRO A 401 -5.18 30.41 -11.18
C PRO A 401 -4.54 29.98 -12.49
N VAL A 402 -5.38 29.59 -13.44
CA VAL A 402 -4.94 29.22 -14.79
C VAL A 402 -4.43 30.47 -15.50
N ARG A 403 -3.26 30.37 -16.11
CA ARG A 403 -2.66 31.41 -16.95
C ARG A 403 -2.55 30.93 -18.38
N GLU A 404 -3.09 31.74 -19.28
CA GLU A 404 -2.96 31.53 -20.71
C GLU A 404 -1.55 31.91 -21.17
N THR A 405 -1.07 31.16 -22.16
CA THR A 405 0.26 31.39 -22.72
C THR A 405 0.29 32.63 -23.60
N THR A 406 1.36 33.42 -23.52
CA THR A 406 1.65 34.50 -24.47
C THR A 406 2.27 33.91 -25.74
N SER A 407 3.20 32.97 -25.58
CA SER A 407 3.80 32.21 -26.68
C SER A 407 4.34 30.88 -26.19
N VAL A 408 4.21 29.84 -27.02
CA VAL A 408 4.93 28.57 -26.84
C VAL A 408 5.68 28.26 -28.12
N ARG A 409 6.92 27.81 -27.97
CA ARG A 409 7.82 27.49 -29.07
C ARG A 409 8.45 26.13 -28.84
N LEU A 410 8.80 25.52 -29.96
CA LEU A 410 9.62 24.33 -29.97
C LEU A 410 11.01 24.72 -30.47
N LEU A 411 12.02 24.43 -29.67
CA LEU A 411 13.40 24.78 -29.98
C LEU A 411 14.07 23.67 -30.81
N ALA A 412 15.07 24.04 -31.59
CA ALA A 412 15.83 23.19 -32.49
C ALA A 412 16.92 22.39 -31.76
N ALA A 413 17.52 22.95 -30.70
CA ALA A 413 18.53 22.27 -29.90
C ALA A 413 18.05 20.89 -29.42
N VAL A 414 18.93 19.89 -29.58
CA VAL A 414 18.67 18.51 -29.15
C VAL A 414 19.24 18.29 -27.76
N PRO A 415 18.38 18.16 -26.73
CA PRO A 415 18.83 18.05 -25.35
C PRO A 415 19.52 16.70 -25.07
N ASP A 416 20.57 16.73 -24.27
CA ASP A 416 21.22 15.52 -23.73
C ASP A 416 20.44 14.99 -22.52
N GLU A 417 19.35 14.28 -22.85
CA GLU A 417 18.42 13.72 -21.88
C GLU A 417 19.03 12.48 -21.18
N PRO A 418 19.04 12.44 -19.84
CA PRO A 418 19.48 11.26 -19.10
C PRO A 418 18.52 10.07 -19.31
N PRO A 419 18.95 8.82 -19.06
CA PRO A 419 18.07 7.65 -19.10
C PRO A 419 16.85 7.82 -18.17
N ARG A 420 15.68 7.33 -18.60
CA ARG A 420 14.39 7.54 -17.91
C ARG A 420 14.35 6.96 -16.49
N ASP A 421 15.08 5.88 -16.28
CA ASP A 421 15.11 5.08 -15.06
C ASP A 421 16.19 5.54 -14.07
N VAL A 422 17.01 6.53 -14.45
CA VAL A 422 18.10 7.05 -13.61
C VAL A 422 17.69 8.42 -13.04
N PRO A 423 17.68 8.58 -11.70
CA PRO A 423 17.52 9.89 -11.08
C PRO A 423 18.61 10.86 -11.58
N ALA A 424 18.20 11.97 -12.20
CA ALA A 424 19.14 12.92 -12.79
C ALA A 424 18.60 14.36 -12.82
N PHE A 425 19.52 15.33 -12.74
CA PHE A 425 19.26 16.71 -13.14
C PHE A 425 19.02 16.78 -14.65
N GLY A 426 18.04 17.61 -15.03
CA GLY A 426 17.65 17.80 -16.41
C GLY A 426 18.68 18.55 -17.26
N PRO A 427 18.49 18.56 -18.58
CA PRO A 427 19.34 19.32 -19.50
C PRO A 427 18.89 20.77 -19.67
N LEU A 428 17.88 21.24 -18.92
CA LEU A 428 17.34 22.60 -19.03
C LEU A 428 17.67 23.43 -17.79
N ALA A 429 18.07 24.67 -17.95
CA ALA A 429 18.25 25.63 -16.87
C ALA A 429 18.00 27.05 -17.38
N PHE A 430 17.49 27.95 -16.55
CA PHE A 430 17.44 29.37 -16.93
C PHE A 430 18.67 30.12 -16.42
N GLU A 431 19.00 31.22 -17.06
CA GLU A 431 19.88 32.25 -16.52
C GLU A 431 19.08 33.30 -15.75
N ALA A 432 19.78 34.11 -14.95
CA ALA A 432 19.16 35.21 -14.20
C ALA A 432 18.52 36.27 -15.12
N ASP A 433 19.01 36.41 -16.35
CA ASP A 433 18.46 37.32 -17.36
C ASP A 433 17.25 36.74 -18.13
N GLY A 434 16.85 35.50 -17.84
CA GLY A 434 15.70 34.82 -18.43
C GLY A 434 15.98 34.04 -19.71
N HIS A 435 17.23 33.94 -20.18
CA HIS A 435 17.57 33.04 -21.29
C HIS A 435 17.58 31.58 -20.83
N LEU A 436 17.21 30.68 -21.73
CA LEU A 436 17.22 29.24 -21.48
C LEU A 436 18.56 28.65 -21.92
N LEU A 437 19.18 27.88 -21.03
CA LEU A 437 20.32 27.02 -21.31
C LEU A 437 19.84 25.60 -21.57
N ILE A 438 20.33 25.01 -22.66
CA ILE A 438 20.02 23.65 -23.10
C ILE A 438 21.33 22.89 -23.19
N ARG A 439 21.55 21.95 -22.28
CA ARG A 439 22.67 21.01 -22.34
C ARG A 439 22.44 20.04 -23.50
N THR A 440 23.37 20.00 -24.43
CA THR A 440 23.42 19.08 -25.57
C THR A 440 24.69 18.24 -25.50
N ARG A 441 24.81 17.24 -26.38
CA ARG A 441 26.06 16.45 -26.49
C ARG A 441 27.25 17.26 -27.01
N ALA A 442 27.00 18.36 -27.73
CA ALA A 442 28.03 19.19 -28.34
C ALA A 442 28.47 20.36 -27.45
N GLY A 443 27.74 20.64 -26.37
CA GLY A 443 27.94 21.83 -25.53
C GLY A 443 26.62 22.36 -24.98
N VAL A 444 26.61 23.62 -24.55
CA VAL A 444 25.42 24.29 -24.01
C VAL A 444 24.92 25.32 -25.01
N VAL A 445 23.66 25.17 -25.45
CA VAL A 445 22.98 26.16 -26.29
C VAL A 445 22.25 27.15 -25.40
N ARG A 446 22.36 28.45 -25.70
CA ARG A 446 21.59 29.53 -25.09
C ARG A 446 20.49 29.96 -26.04
N ALA A 447 19.25 30.00 -25.55
CA ALA A 447 18.06 30.33 -26.33
C ALA A 447 17.28 31.50 -25.72
N ASP A 448 16.83 32.43 -26.56
CA ASP A 448 15.80 33.39 -26.21
C ASP A 448 14.43 32.72 -26.37
N VAL A 449 13.71 32.49 -25.27
CA VAL A 449 12.40 31.82 -25.30
C VAL A 449 11.33 32.65 -26.01
N ALA A 450 11.43 33.98 -25.99
CA ALA A 450 10.45 34.86 -26.62
C ALA A 450 10.64 34.91 -28.14
N GLN A 451 11.89 34.98 -28.61
CA GLN A 451 12.22 35.10 -30.04
C GLN A 451 12.43 33.74 -30.73
N GLY A 452 12.96 32.76 -30.00
CA GLY A 452 13.34 31.44 -30.52
C GLY A 452 14.77 31.38 -31.07
N ASP A 453 15.57 32.43 -30.88
CA ASP A 453 16.95 32.48 -31.36
C ASP A 453 17.85 31.61 -30.48
N GLU A 454 18.72 30.81 -31.12
CA GLU A 454 19.63 29.87 -30.48
C GLU A 454 21.08 30.21 -30.83
N SER A 455 21.95 30.17 -29.83
CA SER A 455 23.39 30.45 -29.97
C SER A 455 24.21 29.57 -29.02
N ASP A 456 25.50 29.42 -29.27
CA ASP A 456 26.39 28.78 -28.30
C ASP A 456 26.48 29.65 -27.03
N ALA A 457 26.29 29.03 -25.87
CA ALA A 457 26.39 29.71 -24.58
C ALA A 457 27.85 30.01 -24.18
N GLY A 458 28.82 29.29 -24.78
CA GLY A 458 30.23 29.36 -24.35
C GLY A 458 30.45 28.86 -22.91
N LYS A 459 29.52 28.07 -22.38
CA LYS A 459 29.53 27.54 -21.01
C LYS A 459 29.81 26.03 -21.00
N PRO A 460 30.54 25.53 -19.99
CA PRO A 460 30.70 24.10 -19.83
C PRO A 460 29.35 23.43 -19.50
N PRO A 461 29.08 22.22 -20.02
CA PRO A 461 27.91 21.46 -19.63
C PRO A 461 27.98 21.05 -18.15
N TRP A 462 26.84 21.07 -17.47
CA TRP A 462 26.73 20.60 -16.08
C TRP A 462 26.47 19.09 -15.99
N PRO A 463 26.88 18.42 -14.90
CA PRO A 463 26.64 16.98 -14.71
C PRO A 463 25.14 16.67 -14.59
N SER A 464 24.74 15.48 -15.06
CA SER A 464 23.37 14.96 -14.89
C SER A 464 23.18 14.24 -13.56
N ALA A 465 24.25 13.69 -12.98
CA ALA A 465 24.19 12.95 -11.73
C ALA A 465 23.72 13.85 -10.56
N ILE A 466 22.89 13.30 -9.69
CA ILE A 466 22.47 13.96 -8.45
C ILE A 466 23.49 13.57 -7.37
N GLY A 467 24.45 14.45 -7.09
CA GLY A 467 25.58 14.21 -6.17
C GLY A 467 26.92 14.35 -6.90
N GLY A 468 27.98 13.71 -6.38
CA GLY A 468 29.35 13.82 -6.92
C GLY A 468 30.23 14.75 -6.08
N ASP A 469 31.48 14.95 -6.52
CA ASP A 469 32.47 15.81 -5.83
C ASP A 469 32.66 15.47 -4.34
N GLY A 470 32.78 14.17 -4.04
CA GLY A 470 32.92 13.65 -2.68
C GLY A 470 31.60 13.38 -1.94
N ARG A 471 30.45 13.77 -2.51
CA ARG A 471 29.12 13.44 -1.98
C ARG A 471 28.59 12.10 -2.54
N PRO A 472 27.70 11.41 -1.81
CA PRO A 472 26.99 10.25 -2.35
C PRO A 472 26.21 10.62 -3.61
N VAL A 473 26.15 9.71 -4.59
CA VAL A 473 25.34 9.86 -5.80
C VAL A 473 24.03 9.12 -5.60
N LEU A 474 22.89 9.78 -5.84
CA LEU A 474 21.59 9.11 -5.84
C LEU A 474 21.48 8.22 -7.08
N ALA A 475 21.56 6.91 -6.89
CA ALA A 475 21.54 5.92 -7.97
C ALA A 475 20.12 5.51 -8.36
N ALA A 476 19.21 5.38 -7.38
CA ALA A 476 17.83 4.98 -7.62
C ALA A 476 16.90 5.38 -6.47
N ALA A 477 15.59 5.44 -6.74
CA ALA A 477 14.56 5.28 -5.73
C ALA A 477 13.73 4.05 -6.10
N VAL A 478 13.52 3.11 -5.18
CA VAL A 478 12.90 1.82 -5.47
C VAL A 478 11.83 1.45 -4.44
N HIS A 479 10.74 0.86 -4.92
CA HIS A 479 9.83 0.09 -4.08
C HIS A 479 10.42 -1.31 -3.92
N ALA A 480 10.90 -1.65 -2.71
CA ALA A 480 11.57 -2.92 -2.43
C ALA A 480 10.63 -4.13 -2.35
N CYS A 481 9.36 -3.97 -2.75
CA CYS A 481 8.37 -5.04 -2.77
C CYS A 481 8.03 -5.60 -1.39
N ASP A 482 8.32 -4.84 -0.35
CA ASP A 482 8.02 -5.15 1.05
C ASP A 482 6.76 -4.44 1.55
N GLY A 483 6.18 -3.52 0.76
CA GLY A 483 5.00 -2.76 1.13
C GLY A 483 5.22 -1.76 2.26
N VAL A 484 6.48 -1.51 2.64
CA VAL A 484 6.82 -0.68 3.79
C VAL A 484 7.01 0.76 3.35
N ALA A 485 7.99 1.01 2.49
CA ALA A 485 8.40 2.35 2.11
C ALA A 485 9.24 2.31 0.83
N ILE A 486 9.27 3.44 0.11
CA ILE A 486 10.27 3.63 -0.94
C ILE A 486 11.66 3.78 -0.31
N ARG A 487 12.68 3.24 -0.98
CA ARG A 487 14.08 3.33 -0.57
C ARG A 487 14.86 4.14 -1.59
N ALA A 488 15.62 5.13 -1.14
CA ALA A 488 16.63 5.79 -1.95
C ALA A 488 17.96 5.04 -1.83
N VAL A 489 18.57 4.70 -2.95
CA VAL A 489 19.86 4.01 -3.03
C VAL A 489 20.92 5.02 -3.40
N PHE A 490 21.89 5.22 -2.50
CA PHE A 490 23.03 6.10 -2.73
C PHE A 490 24.31 5.29 -2.92
N THR A 491 25.14 5.67 -3.88
CA THR A 491 26.45 5.07 -4.12
C THR A 491 27.56 6.07 -3.78
N LYS A 492 28.70 5.56 -3.30
CA LYS A 492 29.92 6.35 -3.11
C LYS A 492 31.01 5.78 -4.04
N PRO A 493 31.94 6.61 -4.55
CA PRO A 493 33.00 6.14 -5.46
C PRO A 493 33.83 4.98 -4.90
N GLU A 494 34.03 4.91 -3.57
CA GLU A 494 34.88 3.92 -2.89
C GLU A 494 34.10 3.03 -1.91
N GLY A 495 32.75 3.05 -1.92
CA GLY A 495 31.94 2.46 -0.86
C GLY A 495 30.78 1.59 -1.33
N ALA A 496 30.29 0.75 -0.41
CA ALA A 496 29.04 0.02 -0.60
C ALA A 496 27.86 0.99 -0.77
N ALA A 497 26.85 0.56 -1.52
CA ALA A 497 25.60 1.30 -1.62
C ALA A 497 24.94 1.42 -0.25
N THR A 498 24.41 2.59 0.06
CA THR A 498 23.65 2.86 1.28
C THR A 498 22.19 3.11 0.94
N GLU A 499 21.28 2.44 1.64
CA GLU A 499 19.84 2.65 1.50
C GLU A 499 19.33 3.63 2.55
N VAL A 500 18.52 4.59 2.11
CA VAL A 500 17.77 5.51 2.97
C VAL A 500 16.27 5.22 2.80
N ILE A 501 15.59 4.89 3.89
CA ILE A 501 14.13 4.68 3.88
C ILE A 501 13.44 6.04 3.77
N LEU A 502 12.53 6.19 2.80
CA LEU A 502 11.79 7.42 2.55
C LEU A 502 10.38 7.34 3.17
N PRO A 503 9.81 8.44 3.69
CA PRO A 503 8.44 8.47 4.20
C PRO A 503 7.41 8.55 3.07
N VAL A 504 7.52 7.64 2.09
CA VAL A 504 6.65 7.55 0.91
C VAL A 504 6.07 6.15 0.85
N VAL A 505 4.74 6.09 0.88
CA VAL A 505 4.00 4.85 0.65
C VAL A 505 4.20 4.45 -0.81
N PRO A 506 4.56 3.18 -1.10
CA PRO A 506 4.60 2.70 -2.47
C PRO A 506 3.26 2.94 -3.20
N PRO A 507 3.27 3.08 -4.53
CA PRO A 507 2.01 3.07 -5.28
C PRO A 507 1.35 1.70 -5.16
N LEU A 508 0.02 1.68 -5.01
CA LEU A 508 -0.79 0.47 -5.18
C LEU A 508 -0.78 0.07 -6.66
N GLY A 509 -0.88 -1.22 -6.98
CA GLY A 509 -0.90 -1.66 -8.37
C GLY A 509 -0.20 -2.97 -8.64
N GLU A 510 0.33 -3.11 -9.86
CA GLU A 510 0.85 -4.37 -10.40
C GLU A 510 1.85 -5.03 -9.45
N ARG A 511 1.78 -6.37 -9.41
CA ARG A 511 2.61 -7.18 -8.54
C ARG A 511 4.07 -6.83 -8.77
N CYS A 512 4.81 -6.73 -7.68
CA CYS A 512 6.24 -6.60 -7.73
C CYS A 512 6.87 -7.80 -8.47
N VAL A 513 7.34 -7.59 -9.70
CA VAL A 513 7.96 -8.64 -10.53
C VAL A 513 9.49 -8.58 -10.52
N VAL A 514 10.08 -7.48 -10.02
CA VAL A 514 11.51 -7.20 -10.17
C VAL A 514 12.27 -7.51 -8.87
N PRO A 515 13.30 -8.38 -8.89
CA PRO A 515 14.07 -8.75 -7.69
C PRO A 515 14.80 -7.60 -7.00
N ARG A 516 15.10 -6.52 -7.73
CA ARG A 516 15.78 -5.31 -7.23
C ARG A 516 14.81 -4.21 -6.78
N GLY A 517 13.51 -4.48 -6.80
CA GLY A 517 12.48 -3.49 -6.57
C GLY A 517 12.06 -2.73 -7.83
N GLU A 518 10.91 -2.07 -7.75
CA GLU A 518 10.32 -1.29 -8.84
C GLU A 518 10.81 0.16 -8.78
N PRO A 519 11.45 0.69 -9.85
CA PRO A 519 11.91 2.07 -9.88
C PRO A 519 10.78 3.08 -9.66
N GLN A 520 11.05 4.10 -8.86
CA GLN A 520 10.11 5.18 -8.59
C GLN A 520 10.55 6.47 -9.29
N PRO A 521 9.61 7.27 -9.80
CA PRO A 521 9.94 8.55 -10.42
C PRO A 521 10.55 9.50 -9.38
N VAL A 522 11.70 10.06 -9.73
CA VAL A 522 12.45 11.04 -8.92
C VAL A 522 12.54 12.35 -9.69
N ARG A 523 12.26 13.47 -9.01
CA ARG A 523 12.50 14.82 -9.54
C ARG A 523 13.40 15.58 -8.56
N PRO A 524 14.69 15.80 -8.85
CA PRO A 524 15.55 16.58 -7.97
C PRO A 524 15.14 18.06 -7.98
N LEU A 525 15.13 18.68 -6.80
CA LEU A 525 14.79 20.09 -6.62
C LEU A 525 16.04 20.93 -6.33
N ALA A 526 16.85 20.51 -5.37
CA ALA A 526 18.08 21.21 -4.99
C ALA A 526 18.99 20.28 -4.18
N TRP A 527 20.29 20.57 -4.14
CA TRP A 527 21.20 19.98 -3.16
C TRP A 527 21.83 21.11 -2.35
N GLY A 528 21.21 21.41 -1.20
CA GLY A 528 21.60 22.51 -0.33
C GLY A 528 22.39 22.05 0.91
N PRO A 529 22.68 22.97 1.84
CA PRO A 529 23.34 22.66 3.12
C PRO A 529 22.56 21.68 3.99
N SER A 530 21.22 21.68 3.88
CA SER A 530 20.33 20.77 4.63
C SER A 530 20.31 19.35 4.07
N GLY A 531 20.83 19.15 2.86
CA GLY A 531 20.83 17.88 2.14
C GLY A 531 20.17 17.97 0.75
N LEU A 532 19.74 16.81 0.25
CA LEU A 532 19.12 16.66 -1.05
C LEU A 532 17.60 16.84 -0.94
N GLU A 533 17.06 17.82 -1.66
CA GLU A 533 15.63 18.04 -1.84
C GLU A 533 15.15 17.40 -3.14
N LEU A 534 14.08 16.61 -3.07
CA LEU A 534 13.54 15.92 -4.23
C LEU A 534 12.04 15.64 -4.09
N ILE A 535 11.38 15.32 -5.20
CA ILE A 535 10.03 14.75 -5.21
C ILE A 535 10.14 13.27 -5.60
N VAL A 536 9.67 12.37 -4.73
CA VAL A 536 9.63 10.91 -4.99
C VAL A 536 8.22 10.39 -4.87
N GLY A 537 7.74 9.67 -5.88
CA GLY A 537 6.38 9.12 -5.87
C GLY A 537 5.27 10.19 -5.80
N GLY A 538 5.61 11.47 -5.92
CA GLY A 538 4.72 12.61 -5.72
C GLY A 538 4.83 13.27 -4.33
N GLU A 539 5.75 12.87 -3.47
CA GLU A 539 5.98 13.52 -2.17
C GLU A 539 7.24 14.39 -2.20
N PRO A 540 7.17 15.67 -1.80
CA PRO A 540 8.35 16.51 -1.57
C PRO A 540 9.09 16.07 -0.30
N LEU A 541 10.37 15.74 -0.43
CA LEU A 541 11.23 15.17 0.61
C LEU A 541 12.54 15.94 0.77
N LEU A 542 13.09 15.87 1.98
CA LEU A 542 14.48 16.21 2.30
C LEU A 542 15.21 14.94 2.73
N VAL A 543 16.33 14.62 2.09
CA VAL A 543 17.28 13.60 2.52
C VAL A 543 18.54 14.29 3.03
N THR A 544 18.76 14.19 4.34
CA THR A 544 19.93 14.79 5.01
C THR A 544 21.21 14.01 4.72
N GLU A 545 22.36 14.66 4.85
CA GLU A 545 23.68 14.01 4.73
C GLU A 545 23.90 12.87 5.74
N ALA A 546 23.17 12.89 6.87
CA ALA A 546 23.16 11.81 7.86
C ALA A 546 22.34 10.57 7.42
N GLY A 547 21.80 10.56 6.20
CA GLY A 547 21.00 9.46 5.68
C GLY A 547 19.60 9.36 6.30
N ARG A 548 19.05 10.49 6.78
CA ARG A 548 17.66 10.56 7.28
C ARG A 548 16.78 11.28 6.27
N ALA A 549 15.59 10.74 6.01
CA ALA A 549 14.59 11.34 5.14
C ALA A 549 13.38 11.85 5.92
N GLY A 550 12.81 12.98 5.50
CA GLY A 550 11.59 13.56 6.05
C GLY A 550 10.81 14.32 4.98
N LEU A 551 9.57 14.73 5.31
CA LEU A 551 8.79 15.60 4.43
C LEU A 551 9.46 16.98 4.34
N LEU A 552 9.51 17.54 3.13
CA LEU A 552 10.12 18.85 2.91
C LEU A 552 9.22 19.98 3.43
N ALA A 553 9.70 20.76 4.40
CA ALA A 553 8.92 21.82 5.03
C ALA A 553 8.70 23.05 4.12
N ALA A 554 9.74 23.44 3.37
CA ALA A 554 9.70 24.56 2.42
C ALA A 554 10.43 24.16 1.14
N THR A 555 9.97 24.68 -0.01
CA THR A 555 10.52 24.32 -1.33
C THR A 555 11.30 25.42 -2.02
N LEU A 556 11.43 26.61 -1.39
CA LEU A 556 11.99 27.83 -2.00
C LEU A 556 13.08 28.49 -1.11
N ASP A 557 13.77 27.68 -0.31
CA ASP A 557 14.78 28.07 0.68
C ASP A 557 16.23 27.92 0.18
N ALA A 558 16.43 27.29 -0.97
CA ALA A 558 17.73 27.10 -1.60
C ALA A 558 17.69 27.41 -3.10
N PRO A 559 18.77 27.98 -3.67
CA PRO A 559 18.87 28.26 -5.11
C PRO A 559 18.83 26.98 -5.93
N GLY A 560 18.27 27.07 -7.14
CA GLY A 560 18.25 25.97 -8.09
C GLY A 560 19.63 25.71 -8.69
N LEU A 561 20.01 24.44 -8.76
CA LEU A 561 21.15 24.02 -9.58
C LEU A 561 20.71 23.93 -11.06
N PRO A 562 21.64 24.09 -12.02
CA PRO A 562 21.34 23.82 -13.42
C PRO A 562 20.73 22.42 -13.61
N GLY A 563 19.63 22.32 -14.36
CA GLY A 563 18.89 21.07 -14.52
C GLY A 563 17.82 20.81 -13.45
N SER A 564 17.71 21.65 -12.42
CA SER A 564 16.66 21.53 -11.41
C SER A 564 15.33 22.15 -11.85
N ALA A 565 14.27 21.76 -11.15
CA ALA A 565 12.95 22.36 -11.28
C ALA A 565 12.82 23.75 -10.64
N LYS A 566 13.80 24.18 -9.83
CA LYS A 566 13.84 25.51 -9.21
C LYS A 566 14.49 26.53 -10.14
N SER A 567 14.09 27.78 -10.01
CA SER A 567 14.77 28.91 -10.65
C SER A 567 16.19 29.08 -10.11
N PRO A 568 17.08 29.74 -10.88
CA PRO A 568 18.45 30.02 -10.45
C PRO A 568 18.57 30.66 -9.06
N ASP A 569 17.67 31.57 -8.70
CA ASP A 569 17.64 32.20 -7.38
C ASP A 569 16.84 31.41 -6.32
N GLY A 570 16.21 30.30 -6.70
CA GLY A 570 15.38 29.48 -5.82
C GLY A 570 14.01 30.06 -5.48
N THR A 571 13.64 31.21 -6.05
CA THR A 571 12.38 31.91 -5.73
C THR A 571 11.17 31.38 -6.49
N ALA A 572 11.38 30.57 -7.51
CA ALA A 572 10.34 29.88 -8.27
C ALA A 572 10.64 28.38 -8.42
N LEU A 573 9.59 27.58 -8.58
CA LEU A 573 9.60 26.13 -8.79
C LEU A 573 8.54 25.76 -9.82
N VAL A 574 8.86 24.87 -10.76
CA VAL A 574 7.91 24.30 -11.71
C VAL A 574 7.77 22.80 -11.54
N VAL A 575 6.54 22.30 -11.51
CA VAL A 575 6.25 20.87 -11.42
C VAL A 575 5.18 20.48 -12.44
N PRO A 576 5.46 19.53 -13.36
CA PRO A 576 4.43 19.00 -14.24
C PRO A 576 3.47 18.10 -13.45
N THR A 577 2.17 18.35 -13.63
CA THR A 577 1.05 17.66 -12.97
C THR A 577 0.00 17.23 -14.00
N SER A 578 -0.98 16.42 -13.61
CA SER A 578 -2.06 16.00 -14.50
C SER A 578 -3.00 17.15 -14.91
N VAL A 579 -2.96 18.29 -14.22
CA VAL A 579 -3.81 19.46 -14.48
C VAL A 579 -3.08 20.59 -15.20
N GLY A 580 -1.79 20.43 -15.49
CA GLY A 580 -0.93 21.42 -16.16
C GLY A 580 0.45 21.56 -15.49
N LEU A 581 1.20 22.59 -15.89
CA LEU A 581 2.45 22.95 -15.23
C LEU A 581 2.13 23.83 -14.02
N LEU A 582 2.35 23.31 -12.82
CA LEU A 582 2.21 24.11 -11.60
C LEU A 582 3.50 24.90 -11.39
N VAL A 583 3.39 26.22 -11.39
CA VAL A 583 4.49 27.13 -11.03
C VAL A 583 4.18 27.78 -9.69
N ARG A 584 5.13 27.73 -8.77
CA ARG A 584 5.05 28.35 -7.44
C ARG A 584 6.23 29.28 -7.25
N GLY A 585 5.98 30.49 -6.75
CA GLY A 585 7.03 31.41 -6.32
C GLY A 585 6.55 32.40 -5.28
N SER A 586 7.28 33.50 -5.10
CA SER A 586 6.86 34.64 -4.25
C SER A 586 5.53 35.26 -4.71
N PHE A 587 5.20 35.10 -5.99
CA PHE A 587 3.94 35.53 -6.61
C PHE A 587 2.75 34.56 -6.41
N GLY A 588 2.89 33.56 -5.53
CA GLY A 588 1.89 32.52 -5.30
C GLY A 588 2.03 31.33 -6.26
N ALA A 589 0.97 30.51 -6.34
CA ALA A 589 0.90 29.35 -7.21
C ALA A 589 0.03 29.63 -8.45
N ARG A 590 0.35 29.01 -9.58
CA ARG A 590 -0.31 29.21 -10.88
C ARG A 590 -0.29 27.92 -11.69
N LEU A 591 -1.34 27.69 -12.47
CA LEU A 591 -1.39 26.59 -13.43
C LEU A 591 -1.18 27.13 -14.85
N LEU A 592 -0.10 26.72 -15.48
CA LEU A 592 0.18 27.07 -16.87
C LEU A 592 -0.36 25.96 -17.78
N ARG A 593 -1.14 26.37 -18.78
CA ARG A 593 -1.71 25.47 -19.80
C ARG A 593 -1.43 26.04 -21.19
N ALA A 594 -1.18 25.13 -22.12
CA ALA A 594 -1.07 25.37 -23.55
C ALA A 594 -1.23 24.04 -24.28
N LYS A 595 -1.81 24.02 -25.48
CA LYS A 595 -2.03 22.76 -26.22
C LYS A 595 -0.72 22.05 -26.57
N GLU A 596 0.33 22.83 -26.79
CA GLU A 596 1.68 22.37 -27.06
C GLU A 596 2.27 21.58 -25.87
N LEU A 597 1.75 21.80 -24.66
CA LEU A 597 2.17 21.12 -23.45
C LEU A 597 1.41 19.81 -23.18
N ASP A 598 0.44 19.44 -24.04
CA ASP A 598 -0.34 18.21 -23.86
C ASP A 598 0.55 16.96 -23.94
N GLY A 599 0.60 16.17 -22.87
CA GLY A 599 1.31 14.90 -22.80
C GLY A 599 2.33 14.82 -21.65
N GLU A 600 3.27 13.87 -21.77
CA GLU A 600 4.28 13.64 -20.75
C GLU A 600 5.41 14.68 -20.83
N LEU A 601 5.40 15.63 -19.89
CA LEU A 601 6.44 16.63 -19.71
C LEU A 601 7.46 16.20 -18.66
N ARG A 602 8.74 16.41 -18.95
CA ARG A 602 9.86 16.00 -18.08
C ARG A 602 10.93 17.08 -18.02
N HIS A 603 11.78 17.02 -17.00
CA HIS A 603 12.93 17.92 -16.83
C HIS A 603 12.59 19.40 -17.03
N CYS A 604 11.50 19.86 -16.40
CA CYS A 604 11.07 21.25 -16.51
C CYS A 604 11.98 22.19 -15.73
N ALA A 605 12.18 23.39 -16.25
CA ALA A 605 12.91 24.50 -15.63
C ALA A 605 12.08 25.78 -15.70
N VAL A 606 12.32 26.72 -14.78
CA VAL A 606 11.58 27.98 -14.67
C VAL A 606 12.54 29.16 -14.44
N SER A 607 12.21 30.32 -15.01
CA SER A 607 12.94 31.57 -14.76
C SER A 607 12.65 32.14 -13.36
N ASN A 608 13.51 33.03 -12.86
CA ASN A 608 13.34 33.68 -11.55
C ASN A 608 11.98 34.39 -11.41
N ASP A 609 11.51 35.04 -12.47
CA ASP A 609 10.22 35.73 -12.49
C ASP A 609 9.01 34.79 -12.64
N GLY A 610 9.22 33.49 -12.86
CA GLY A 610 8.16 32.51 -13.11
C GLY A 610 7.42 32.68 -14.44
N LYS A 611 7.83 33.62 -15.31
CA LYS A 611 7.18 33.91 -16.59
C LYS A 611 7.56 32.96 -17.69
N ARG A 612 8.76 32.39 -17.62
CA ARG A 612 9.32 31.52 -18.64
C ARG A 612 9.46 30.12 -18.07
N VAL A 613 8.94 29.16 -18.80
CA VAL A 613 9.02 27.75 -18.43
C VAL A 613 9.43 26.97 -19.66
N ALA A 614 10.32 26.01 -19.46
CA ALA A 614 10.71 25.07 -20.50
C ALA A 614 10.65 23.65 -19.96
N CYS A 615 10.23 22.70 -20.79
CA CYS A 615 10.15 21.29 -20.46
C CYS A 615 10.60 20.44 -21.65
N LEU A 616 10.97 19.19 -21.39
CA LEU A 616 11.15 18.19 -22.42
C LEU A 616 9.83 17.49 -22.74
N GLN A 617 9.52 17.40 -24.03
CA GLN A 617 8.40 16.64 -24.57
C GLN A 617 8.89 15.88 -25.80
N LYS A 618 8.76 14.54 -25.81
CA LYS A 618 9.19 13.68 -26.93
C LYS A 618 10.61 13.98 -27.45
N LYS A 619 11.57 14.18 -26.54
CA LYS A 619 13.00 14.54 -26.80
C LYS A 619 13.23 15.93 -27.41
N ARG A 620 12.22 16.81 -27.40
CA ARG A 620 12.34 18.20 -27.83
C ARG A 620 12.14 19.14 -26.66
N VAL A 621 12.71 20.33 -26.75
CA VAL A 621 12.48 21.40 -25.79
C VAL A 621 11.25 22.19 -26.22
N VAL A 622 10.25 22.22 -25.35
CA VAL A 622 9.09 23.11 -25.44
C VAL A 622 9.33 24.23 -24.44
N ALA A 623 9.35 25.47 -24.90
CA ALA A 623 9.57 26.64 -24.04
C ALA A 623 8.49 27.68 -24.30
N GLY A 624 7.98 28.32 -23.25
CA GLY A 624 6.94 29.33 -23.38
C GLY A 624 7.10 30.51 -22.45
N VAL A 625 6.33 31.54 -22.74
CA VAL A 625 6.20 32.78 -21.96
C VAL A 625 4.74 32.95 -21.56
N TRP A 626 4.49 33.23 -20.28
CA TRP A 626 3.17 33.48 -19.72
C TRP A 626 3.07 34.89 -19.14
N ASP A 627 1.89 35.49 -19.28
CA ASP A 627 1.57 36.75 -18.63
C ASP A 627 1.26 36.51 -17.14
N LEU A 628 1.72 37.40 -16.26
CA LEU A 628 1.55 37.22 -14.82
C LEU A 628 0.31 37.90 -14.25
#